data_AF-A0A2S5TAW4-F1
#
_entry.id   AF-A0A2S5TAW4-F1
#
_cell.length_a   1.000
_cell.length_b   1.000
_cell.length_c   1.000
_cell.angle_alpha   90.00
_cell.angle_beta   90.00
_cell.angle_gamma   90.00
#
_symmetry.space_group_name_H-M   'P 1'
#
loop_
_entity.id
_entity.type
_entity.pdbx_description
1 polymer ?
#
loop_
_entity_poly.entity_id
_entity_poly.type
_entity_poly.pdbx_seq_one_letter_code
_entity_poly.pdbx_strand_id
1 'polypeptide(L)'
;MSNMPSRHGKNSLGLLAAVLLVPVAHAASLPDVIKAGESFMVAQADSQKRVDALAEQGRDLANDYRTTLRETEGLKLYLQQLRAQLKSQEEEMAVIRQESSELERTNIEILPLMQRMLGSLEQFVQLDVPFLKDERVARVAKLNEMMPRADVTVSEKYRRIVEAYQIEMEYGR
;
A
#
# COMPACT_ATOMS: atom_id res chain seq x y z
N MET A 1 -80.19 -88.62 -49.94
CA MET A 1 -80.28 -88.69 -51.41
C MET A 1 -80.75 -87.33 -51.91
N SER A 2 -80.10 -86.76 -52.93
CA SER A 2 -80.47 -85.52 -53.66
C SER A 2 -80.65 -84.22 -52.85
N ASN A 3 -80.50 -83.04 -53.44
CA ASN A 3 -79.49 -82.55 -54.39
C ASN A 3 -79.47 -81.01 -54.26
N MET A 4 -78.34 -80.35 -54.45
CA MET A 4 -78.32 -78.88 -54.69
C MET A 4 -78.81 -78.59 -56.13
N PRO A 5 -79.16 -77.34 -56.58
CA PRO A 5 -78.39 -76.11 -56.30
C PRO A 5 -79.11 -74.71 -56.34
N SER A 6 -78.34 -73.69 -55.90
CA SER A 6 -78.13 -72.35 -56.55
C SER A 6 -79.20 -71.23 -56.67
N ARG A 7 -78.92 -70.14 -55.92
CA ARG A 7 -78.87 -68.69 -56.26
C ARG A 7 -80.13 -67.78 -56.41
N HIS A 8 -80.19 -66.86 -55.43
CA HIS A 8 -80.39 -65.39 -55.49
C HIS A 8 -81.75 -64.73 -55.87
N GLY A 9 -82.25 -63.86 -54.98
CA GLY A 9 -83.32 -62.89 -55.28
C GLY A 9 -83.72 -61.91 -54.14
N LYS A 10 -83.00 -60.79 -54.01
CA LYS A 10 -83.44 -59.41 -53.65
C LYS A 10 -84.46 -59.08 -52.51
N ASN A 11 -84.01 -58.16 -51.63
CA ASN A 11 -84.67 -56.93 -51.11
C ASN A 11 -85.53 -56.87 -49.80
N SER A 12 -85.14 -55.86 -48.97
CA SER A 12 -85.98 -55.02 -48.06
C SER A 12 -86.47 -55.62 -46.71
N LEU A 13 -86.69 -54.88 -45.61
CA LEU A 13 -86.37 -53.49 -45.20
C LEU A 13 -86.32 -53.35 -43.64
N GLY A 14 -85.74 -52.28 -43.07
CA GLY A 14 -85.91 -51.92 -41.64
C GLY A 14 -84.80 -51.00 -41.05
N LEU A 15 -85.18 -49.99 -40.25
CA LEU A 15 -84.30 -48.89 -39.77
C LEU A 15 -84.26 -48.84 -38.22
N LEU A 16 -83.10 -48.63 -37.58
CA LEU A 16 -82.87 -47.55 -36.58
C LEU A 16 -81.43 -47.49 -35.99
N ALA A 17 -80.96 -46.25 -35.81
CA ALA A 17 -80.03 -45.74 -34.78
C ALA A 17 -78.64 -46.38 -34.57
N ALA A 18 -77.60 -45.66 -34.99
CA ALA A 18 -76.24 -45.79 -34.47
C ALA A 18 -76.02 -44.90 -33.23
N VAL A 19 -75.12 -45.30 -32.33
CA VAL A 19 -74.54 -44.42 -31.31
C VAL A 19 -73.02 -44.48 -31.42
N LEU A 20 -72.44 -43.44 -32.00
CA LEU A 20 -71.02 -43.14 -31.87
C LEU A 20 -70.79 -42.59 -30.46
N LEU A 21 -70.03 -43.32 -29.62
CA LEU A 21 -69.51 -42.76 -28.37
C LEU A 21 -68.43 -41.73 -28.71
N VAL A 22 -68.85 -40.47 -28.86
CA VAL A 22 -67.92 -39.34 -28.82
C VAL A 22 -67.47 -39.19 -27.36
N PRO A 23 -66.17 -39.22 -27.04
CA PRO A 23 -65.72 -38.94 -25.68
C PRO A 23 -66.09 -37.49 -25.34
N VAL A 24 -66.90 -37.31 -24.29
CA VAL A 24 -67.28 -35.99 -23.80
C VAL A 24 -66.05 -35.33 -23.18
N ALA A 25 -65.39 -34.48 -23.96
CA ALA A 25 -64.36 -33.59 -23.44
C ALA A 25 -65.00 -32.69 -22.37
N HIS A 26 -64.56 -32.83 -21.12
CA HIS A 26 -64.91 -31.88 -20.07
C HIS A 26 -64.26 -30.53 -20.39
N ALA A 27 -65.02 -29.64 -21.02
CA ALA A 27 -64.64 -28.25 -21.13
C ALA A 27 -64.60 -27.65 -19.72
N ALA A 28 -63.42 -27.20 -19.29
CA ALA A 28 -63.30 -26.38 -18.08
C ALA A 28 -64.22 -25.16 -18.23
N SER A 29 -64.95 -24.79 -17.17
CA SER A 29 -65.84 -23.64 -17.27
C SER A 29 -65.01 -22.37 -17.50
N LEU A 30 -65.50 -21.46 -18.34
CA LEU A 30 -64.80 -20.20 -18.64
C LEU A 30 -64.39 -19.44 -17.35
N PRO A 31 -65.21 -19.37 -16.28
CA PRO A 31 -64.80 -18.83 -14.98
C PRO A 31 -63.60 -19.53 -14.33
N ASP A 32 -63.51 -20.86 -14.37
CA ASP A 32 -62.41 -21.61 -13.74
C ASP A 32 -61.08 -21.37 -14.45
N VAL A 33 -61.10 -21.27 -15.78
CA VAL A 33 -59.92 -20.96 -16.60
C VAL A 33 -59.43 -19.53 -16.33
N ILE A 34 -60.35 -18.57 -16.20
CA ILE A 34 -60.01 -17.17 -15.86
C ILE A 34 -59.36 -17.12 -14.47
N LYS A 35 -59.98 -17.73 -13.45
CA LYS A 35 -59.46 -17.75 -12.08
C LYS A 35 -58.09 -18.44 -11.97
N ALA A 36 -57.88 -19.52 -12.72
CA ALA A 36 -56.58 -20.16 -12.82
C ALA A 36 -55.54 -19.23 -13.46
N GLY A 37 -55.88 -18.54 -14.55
CA GLY A 37 -55.05 -17.54 -15.20
C GLY A 37 -54.66 -16.36 -14.28
N GLU A 38 -55.61 -15.82 -13.53
CA GLU A 38 -55.37 -14.77 -12.52
C GLU A 38 -54.38 -15.26 -11.45
N SER A 39 -54.60 -16.45 -10.89
CA SER A 39 -53.69 -17.02 -9.88
C SER A 39 -52.28 -17.27 -10.41
N PHE A 40 -52.17 -17.70 -11.68
CA PHE A 40 -50.90 -17.89 -12.36
C PHE A 40 -50.18 -16.56 -12.60
N MET A 41 -50.90 -15.51 -13.04
CA MET A 41 -50.34 -14.17 -13.20
C MET A 41 -49.81 -13.59 -11.89
N VAL A 42 -50.53 -13.76 -10.78
CA VAL A 42 -50.07 -13.34 -9.43
C VAL A 42 -48.80 -14.10 -9.03
N ALA A 43 -48.81 -15.43 -9.15
CA ALA A 43 -47.64 -16.26 -8.83
C ALA A 43 -46.41 -15.93 -9.70
N GLN A 44 -46.62 -15.65 -11.00
CA GLN A 44 -45.58 -15.23 -11.92
C GLN A 44 -45.03 -13.84 -11.55
N ALA A 45 -45.89 -12.87 -11.21
CA ALA A 45 -45.46 -11.54 -10.77
C ALA A 45 -44.62 -11.61 -9.48
N ASP A 46 -45.02 -12.43 -8.51
CA ASP A 46 -44.23 -12.63 -7.28
C ASP A 46 -42.94 -13.40 -7.53
N SER A 47 -42.91 -14.31 -8.50
CA SER A 47 -41.65 -14.95 -8.92
C SER A 47 -40.72 -13.98 -9.63
N GLN A 48 -41.25 -13.08 -10.46
CA GLN A 48 -40.45 -12.06 -11.12
C GLN A 48 -39.84 -11.10 -10.09
N LYS A 49 -40.62 -10.60 -9.11
CA LYS A 49 -40.09 -9.79 -8.00
C LYS A 49 -38.92 -10.46 -7.27
N ARG A 50 -38.97 -11.78 -7.04
CA ARG A 50 -37.87 -12.54 -6.42
C ARG A 50 -36.63 -12.62 -7.33
N VAL A 51 -36.83 -12.84 -8.63
CA VAL A 51 -35.75 -12.84 -9.63
C VAL A 51 -35.10 -11.46 -9.72
N ASP A 52 -35.89 -10.40 -9.77
CA ASP A 52 -35.41 -9.02 -9.84
C ASP A 52 -34.61 -8.63 -8.58
N ALA A 53 -35.09 -9.01 -7.39
CA ALA A 53 -34.40 -8.78 -6.12
C ALA A 53 -33.07 -9.54 -6.04
N LEU A 54 -33.02 -10.81 -6.48
CA LEU A 54 -31.79 -11.59 -6.53
C LEU A 54 -30.80 -11.05 -7.59
N ALA A 55 -31.31 -10.56 -8.72
CA ALA A 55 -30.50 -9.93 -9.75
C ALA A 55 -29.87 -8.63 -9.25
N GLU A 56 -30.58 -7.83 -8.46
CA GLU A 56 -30.03 -6.61 -7.85
C GLU A 56 -28.98 -6.93 -6.79
N GLN A 57 -29.26 -7.84 -5.86
CA GLN A 57 -28.27 -8.31 -4.88
C GLN A 57 -26.99 -8.85 -5.54
N GLY A 58 -27.13 -9.55 -6.68
CA GLY A 58 -26.00 -10.02 -7.47
C GLY A 58 -25.19 -8.91 -8.14
N ARG A 59 -25.83 -7.80 -8.55
CA ARG A 59 -25.15 -6.60 -9.06
C ARG A 59 -24.41 -5.87 -7.95
N ASP A 60 -25.05 -5.67 -6.80
CA ASP A 60 -24.47 -5.00 -5.64
C ASP A 60 -23.21 -5.72 -5.16
N LEU A 61 -23.32 -7.03 -4.91
CA LEU A 61 -22.17 -7.85 -4.48
C LEU A 61 -21.02 -7.84 -5.51
N ALA A 62 -21.33 -7.81 -6.81
CA ALA A 62 -20.32 -7.71 -7.86
C ALA A 62 -19.67 -6.32 -7.92
N ASN A 63 -20.37 -5.26 -7.52
CA ASN A 63 -19.83 -3.89 -7.44
C ASN A 63 -18.97 -3.69 -6.18
N ASP A 64 -19.40 -4.25 -5.05
CA ASP A 64 -18.61 -4.29 -3.82
C ASP A 64 -17.30 -5.04 -4.04
N TYR A 65 -17.37 -6.26 -4.61
CA TYR A 65 -16.18 -7.05 -4.96
C TYR A 65 -15.19 -6.28 -5.85
N ARG A 66 -15.68 -5.58 -6.89
CA ARG A 66 -14.84 -4.72 -7.76
C ARG A 66 -14.26 -3.52 -7.02
N THR A 67 -14.89 -3.05 -5.96
CA THR A 67 -14.40 -1.92 -5.15
C THR A 67 -13.32 -2.38 -4.19
N THR A 68 -13.57 -3.43 -3.40
CA THR A 68 -12.57 -4.04 -2.51
C THR A 68 -11.36 -4.58 -3.28
N LEU A 69 -11.52 -5.08 -4.51
CA LEU A 69 -10.40 -5.48 -5.36
C LEU A 69 -9.50 -4.29 -5.72
N ARG A 70 -10.07 -3.16 -6.15
CA ARG A 70 -9.31 -1.93 -6.46
C ARG A 70 -8.61 -1.35 -5.24
N GLU A 71 -9.27 -1.36 -4.08
CA GLU A 71 -8.67 -0.96 -2.80
C GLU A 71 -7.48 -1.87 -2.45
N THR A 72 -7.63 -3.19 -2.62
CA THR A 72 -6.57 -4.18 -2.39
C THR A 72 -5.36 -3.96 -3.33
N GLU A 73 -5.61 -3.62 -4.60
CA GLU A 73 -4.55 -3.29 -5.57
C GLU A 73 -3.83 -1.98 -5.19
N GLY A 74 -4.58 -0.94 -4.81
CA GLY A 74 -4.00 0.31 -4.30
C GLY A 74 -3.13 0.10 -3.05
N LEU A 75 -3.62 -0.68 -2.08
CA LEU A 75 -2.87 -1.03 -0.87
C LEU A 75 -1.60 -1.84 -1.18
N LYS A 76 -1.63 -2.75 -2.16
CA LYS A 76 -0.43 -3.50 -2.60
C LYS A 76 0.63 -2.57 -3.18
N LEU A 77 0.25 -1.62 -4.04
CA LEU A 77 1.16 -0.63 -4.62
C LEU A 77 1.76 0.29 -3.53
N TYR A 78 0.93 0.75 -2.59
CA TYR A 78 1.40 1.56 -1.46
C TYR A 78 2.38 0.79 -0.57
N LEU A 79 2.11 -0.50 -0.29
CA LEU A 79 3.00 -1.35 0.51
C LEU A 79 4.33 -1.62 -0.23
N GLN A 80 4.31 -1.75 -1.56
CA GLN A 80 5.53 -1.81 -2.37
C GLN A 80 6.36 -0.52 -2.27
N GLN A 81 5.72 0.65 -2.30
CA GLN A 81 6.38 1.94 -2.11
C GLN A 81 7.00 2.06 -0.71
N LEU A 82 6.27 1.69 0.35
CA LEU A 82 6.79 1.67 1.73
C LEU A 82 8.01 0.76 1.88
N ARG A 83 8.01 -0.42 1.25
CA ARG A 83 9.17 -1.32 1.25
C ARG A 83 10.40 -0.72 0.57
N ALA A 84 10.21 0.00 -0.54
CA ALA A 84 11.30 0.71 -1.20
C ALA A 84 11.85 1.87 -0.34
N GLN A 85 10.97 2.61 0.34
CA GLN A 85 11.36 3.67 1.27
C GLN A 85 12.11 3.14 2.49
N LEU A 86 11.67 2.02 3.08
CA LEU A 86 12.37 1.38 4.20
C LEU A 86 13.77 0.92 3.79
N LYS A 87 13.91 0.26 2.63
CA LYS A 87 15.23 -0.14 2.10
C LYS A 87 16.18 1.06 1.91
N SER A 88 15.65 2.16 1.34
CA SER A 88 16.44 3.39 1.17
C SER A 88 16.88 4.00 2.51
N GLN A 89 16.02 3.97 3.54
CA GLN A 89 16.36 4.44 4.88
C GLN A 89 17.36 3.51 5.60
N GLU A 90 17.29 2.20 5.38
CA GLU A 90 18.27 1.25 5.91
C GLU A 90 19.67 1.46 5.32
N GLU A 91 19.74 1.75 4.01
CA GLU A 91 20.96 2.12 3.29
C GLU A 91 21.51 3.46 3.78
N GLU A 92 20.68 4.50 3.88
CA GLU A 92 21.05 5.83 4.40
C GLU A 92 21.56 5.76 5.85
N MET A 93 20.87 5.01 6.73
CA MET A 93 21.33 4.76 8.10
C MET A 93 22.70 4.06 8.16
N ALA A 94 23.03 3.20 7.18
CA ALA A 94 24.34 2.56 7.13
C ALA A 94 25.45 3.55 6.75
N VAL A 95 25.19 4.43 5.78
CA VAL A 95 26.10 5.53 5.39
C VAL A 95 26.35 6.47 6.57
N ILE A 96 25.29 6.97 7.22
CA ILE A 96 25.41 7.89 8.36
C ILE A 96 26.21 7.27 9.52
N ARG A 97 26.04 5.96 9.79
CA ARG A 97 26.85 5.26 10.80
C ARG A 97 28.34 5.18 10.43
N GLN A 98 28.65 4.97 9.15
CA GLN A 98 30.04 4.99 8.68
C GLN A 98 30.64 6.39 8.79
N GLU A 99 29.97 7.41 8.27
CA GLU A 99 30.40 8.81 8.34
C GLU A 99 30.62 9.27 9.79
N SER A 100 29.72 8.89 10.70
CA SER A 100 29.87 9.21 12.13
C SER A 100 31.11 8.57 12.75
N SER A 101 31.46 7.34 12.36
CA SER A 101 32.67 6.65 12.82
C SER A 101 33.95 7.29 12.24
N GLU A 102 33.92 7.69 10.97
CA GLU A 102 35.02 8.41 10.32
C GLU A 102 35.24 9.80 10.93
N LEU A 103 34.17 10.51 11.29
CA LEU A 103 34.23 11.78 12.02
C LEU A 103 34.77 11.60 13.44
N GLU A 104 34.37 10.55 14.17
CA GLU A 104 34.94 10.22 15.49
C GLU A 104 36.44 9.93 15.40
N ARG A 105 36.86 9.12 14.41
CA ARG A 105 38.28 8.85 14.15
C ARG A 105 39.06 10.13 13.84
N THR A 106 38.52 10.98 12.98
CA THR A 106 39.12 12.28 12.61
C THR A 106 39.25 13.21 13.82
N ASN A 107 38.23 13.25 14.70
CA ASN A 107 38.24 14.04 15.94
C ASN A 107 39.33 13.60 16.92
N ILE A 108 39.73 12.32 16.91
CA ILE A 108 40.85 11.79 17.70
C ILE A 108 42.19 12.07 17.00
N GLU A 109 42.28 11.78 15.70
CA GLU A 109 43.50 11.93 14.87
C GLU A 109 44.00 13.38 14.78
N ILE A 110 43.11 14.38 14.92
CA ILE A 110 43.48 15.80 14.93
C ILE A 110 44.01 16.30 16.28
N LEU A 111 43.79 15.60 17.40
CA LEU A 111 44.28 16.05 18.72
C LEU A 111 45.82 16.17 18.77
N PRO A 112 46.62 15.20 18.27
CA PRO A 112 48.08 15.33 18.19
C PRO A 112 48.57 16.42 17.23
N LEU A 113 47.76 16.80 16.23
CA LEU A 113 48.07 17.97 15.39
C LEU A 113 47.87 19.26 16.19
N MET A 114 46.74 19.41 16.88
CA MET A 114 46.46 20.58 17.72
C MET A 114 47.48 20.76 18.85
N GLN A 115 47.93 19.67 19.49
CA GLN A 115 49.00 19.72 20.48
C GLN A 115 50.34 20.20 19.88
N ARG A 116 50.70 19.72 18.68
CA ARG A 116 51.90 20.21 17.97
C ARG A 116 51.78 21.68 17.59
N MET A 117 50.61 22.12 17.11
CA MET A 117 50.33 23.53 16.82
C MET A 117 50.49 24.40 18.08
N LEU A 118 49.96 23.98 19.23
CA LEU A 118 50.14 24.72 20.48
C LEU A 118 51.61 24.77 20.93
N GLY A 119 52.35 23.66 20.82
CA GLY A 119 53.79 23.65 21.13
C GLY A 119 54.61 24.56 20.21
N SER A 120 54.30 24.60 18.90
CA SER A 120 54.92 25.54 17.97
C SER A 120 54.56 27.00 18.24
N LEU A 121 53.31 27.27 18.63
CA LEU A 121 52.85 28.61 19.02
C LEU A 121 53.55 29.09 20.31
N GLU A 122 53.72 28.19 21.29
CA GLU A 122 54.46 28.48 22.52
C GLU A 122 55.94 28.80 22.24
N GLN A 123 56.61 27.97 21.41
CA GLN A 123 57.99 28.23 20.98
C GLN A 123 58.12 29.56 20.24
N PHE A 124 57.16 29.90 19.37
CA PHE A 124 57.13 31.19 18.68
C PHE A 124 57.09 32.35 19.67
N VAL A 125 56.14 32.35 20.61
CA VAL A 125 56.01 33.39 21.65
C VAL A 125 57.24 33.48 22.57
N GLN A 126 57.97 32.38 22.79
CA GLN A 126 59.18 32.36 23.62
C GLN A 126 60.44 32.90 22.90
N LEU A 127 60.57 32.67 21.59
CA LEU A 127 61.75 33.01 20.79
C LEU A 127 61.68 34.37 20.10
N ASP A 128 60.46 34.89 19.92
CA ASP A 128 60.17 36.17 19.27
C ASP A 128 60.49 37.39 20.18
N VAL A 129 60.48 38.59 19.59
CA VAL A 129 60.81 39.84 20.30
C VAL A 129 59.83 40.12 21.45
N PRO A 130 60.29 40.69 22.58
CA PRO A 130 59.48 40.83 23.79
C PRO A 130 58.45 41.96 23.69
N PHE A 131 57.34 41.72 23.02
CA PHE A 131 56.12 42.54 23.05
C PHE A 131 54.94 41.76 23.63
N LEU A 132 54.07 42.43 24.41
CA LEU A 132 52.85 41.88 25.04
C LEU A 132 53.04 40.46 25.64
N LYS A 133 54.24 40.17 26.18
CA LYS A 133 54.67 38.80 26.44
C LYS A 133 53.74 38.06 27.40
N ASP A 134 53.30 38.75 28.45
CA ASP A 134 52.40 38.18 29.45
C ASP A 134 51.01 37.87 28.85
N GLU A 135 50.49 38.69 27.95
CA GLU A 135 49.21 38.45 27.26
C GLU A 135 49.31 37.27 26.28
N ARG A 136 50.40 37.20 25.50
CA ARG A 136 50.66 36.10 24.55
C ARG A 136 50.82 34.76 25.27
N VAL A 137 51.64 34.73 26.34
CA VAL A 137 51.81 33.54 27.19
C VAL A 137 50.49 33.15 27.87
N ALA A 138 49.72 34.10 28.40
CA ALA A 138 48.41 33.83 28.97
C ALA A 138 47.39 33.31 27.95
N ARG A 139 47.48 33.72 26.67
CA ARG A 139 46.67 33.17 25.58
C ARG A 139 47.00 31.70 25.34
N VAL A 140 48.28 31.37 25.20
CA VAL A 140 48.75 29.97 25.01
C VAL A 140 48.38 29.09 26.21
N ALA A 141 48.55 29.59 27.44
CA ALA A 141 48.16 28.89 28.66
C ALA A 141 46.66 28.54 28.67
N LYS A 142 45.78 29.50 28.37
CA LYS A 142 44.32 29.27 28.28
C LYS A 142 43.94 28.25 27.21
N LEU A 143 44.67 28.20 26.08
CA LEU A 143 44.44 27.19 25.06
C LEU A 143 44.86 25.80 25.54
N ASN A 144 46.01 25.69 26.22
CA ASN A 144 46.46 24.44 26.85
C ASN A 144 45.47 23.94 27.94
N GLU A 145 44.93 24.84 28.78
CA GLU A 145 43.87 24.53 29.76
C GLU A 145 42.56 24.05 29.09
N MET A 146 42.26 24.54 27.88
CA MET A 146 41.08 24.15 27.12
C MET A 146 41.23 22.77 26.46
N MET A 147 42.45 22.32 26.13
CA MET A 147 42.67 21.02 25.45
C MET A 147 42.05 19.80 26.18
N PRO A 148 42.22 19.59 27.50
CA PRO A 148 41.64 18.45 28.21
C PRO A 148 40.14 18.59 28.52
N ARG A 149 39.53 19.76 28.30
CA ARG A 149 38.12 20.00 28.64
C ARG A 149 37.17 19.18 27.78
N ALA A 150 36.30 18.39 28.41
CA ALA A 150 35.30 17.58 27.71
C ALA A 150 34.07 18.39 27.25
N ASP A 151 33.82 19.55 27.85
CA ASP A 151 32.69 20.44 27.53
C ASP A 151 32.95 21.35 26.31
N VAL A 152 34.14 21.27 25.70
CA VAL A 152 34.53 22.03 24.51
C VAL A 152 34.75 21.08 23.34
N THR A 153 34.06 21.32 22.23
CA THR A 153 34.15 20.46 21.03
C THR A 153 35.53 20.54 20.37
N VAL A 154 35.92 19.48 19.64
CA VAL A 154 37.19 19.44 18.89
C VAL A 154 37.26 20.58 17.86
N SER A 155 36.15 20.87 17.17
CA SER A 155 36.04 21.98 16.21
C SER A 155 36.25 23.35 16.86
N GLU A 156 35.73 23.58 18.07
CA GLU A 156 35.95 24.83 18.81
C GLU A 156 37.41 24.94 19.27
N LYS A 157 38.02 23.86 19.78
CA LYS A 157 39.45 23.85 20.13
C LYS A 157 40.32 24.22 18.93
N TYR A 158 40.06 23.60 17.78
CA TYR A 158 40.77 23.88 16.53
C TYR A 158 40.59 25.34 16.09
N ARG A 159 39.35 25.86 16.08
CA ARG A 159 39.06 27.26 15.75
C ARG A 159 39.88 28.22 16.61
N ARG A 160 39.89 28.03 17.92
CA ARG A 160 40.62 28.89 18.86
C ARG A 160 42.13 28.86 18.68
N ILE A 161 42.69 27.71 18.32
CA ILE A 161 44.12 27.60 17.98
C ILE A 161 44.40 28.39 16.70
N VAL A 162 43.59 28.23 15.65
CA VAL A 162 43.76 28.98 14.39
C VAL A 162 43.57 30.49 14.59
N GLU A 163 42.60 30.92 15.40
CA GLU A 163 42.42 32.33 15.79
C GLU A 163 43.66 32.89 16.49
N ALA A 164 44.29 32.12 17.39
CA ALA A 164 45.52 32.55 18.03
C ALA A 164 46.67 32.69 17.02
N TYR A 165 46.83 31.75 16.09
CA TYR A 165 47.79 31.88 14.98
C TYR A 165 47.54 33.12 14.11
N GLN A 166 46.28 33.44 13.81
CA GLN A 166 45.92 34.65 13.05
C GLN A 166 46.34 35.92 13.80
N ILE A 167 46.07 35.99 15.11
CA ILE A 167 46.49 37.10 15.97
C ILE A 167 48.01 37.24 16.01
N GLU A 168 48.77 36.14 16.15
CA GLU A 168 50.24 36.20 16.11
C GLU A 168 50.78 36.67 14.75
N MET A 169 50.14 36.33 13.63
CA MET A 169 50.47 36.88 12.30
C MET A 169 50.06 38.34 12.11
N GLU A 170 49.13 38.87 12.89
CA GLU A 170 48.76 40.29 12.88
C GLU A 170 49.77 41.15 13.64
N TYR A 171 50.39 40.61 14.70
CA TYR A 171 51.48 41.30 15.40
C TYR A 171 52.80 41.33 14.62
N GLY A 172 53.04 40.34 13.73
CA GLY A 172 54.23 40.29 12.88
C GLY A 172 54.14 41.14 11.60
N ARG A 173 53.21 42.08 11.51
CA ARG A 173 52.88 42.85 10.29
C ARG A 173 53.16 44.35 10.42
#